data_AF-A0A3C1QSC7-F1
#
_entry.id   AF-A0A3C1QSC7-F1
#
_cell.length_a   1.000
_cell.length_b   1.000
_cell.length_c   1.000
_cell.angle_alpha   90.00
_cell.angle_beta   90.00
_cell.angle_gamma   90.00
#
_symmetry.space_group_name_H-M   'P 1'
#
loop_
_entity.id
_entity.type
_entity.pdbx_description
1 polymer ?
#
loop_
_entity_poly.entity_id
_entity_poly.type
_entity_poly.pdbx_seq_one_letter_code
_entity_poly.pdbx_strand_id
1 'polypeptide(L)'
;MRFACTHASMNRQRTMRRVVAIVLSIVIGGTAGVGRSTATVGADDSTFEAASQVLLRRCVACHQAGNASGGLRLDDAEGIRRGGDSGAAIEPGDA
;
A
#
# COMPACT_ATOMS: atom_id res chain seq x y z
N MET A 1 -20.80 -22.75 -68.97
CA MET A 1 -21.70 -22.39 -67.85
C MET A 1 -21.39 -23.26 -66.64
N ARG A 2 -20.53 -22.81 -65.70
CA ARG A 2 -20.22 -23.44 -64.38
C ARG A 2 -19.12 -22.66 -63.63
N PHE A 3 -19.44 -21.53 -63.01
CA PHE A 3 -18.50 -20.74 -62.17
C PHE A 3 -19.23 -20.00 -61.01
N ALA A 4 -20.08 -20.69 -60.24
CA ALA A 4 -20.91 -20.04 -59.22
C ALA A 4 -20.93 -20.68 -57.82
N CYS A 5 -20.03 -21.62 -57.48
CA CYS A 5 -20.08 -22.27 -56.15
C CYS A 5 -18.85 -22.09 -55.24
N THR A 6 -17.75 -21.47 -55.69
CA THR A 6 -16.51 -21.43 -54.90
C THR A 6 -16.46 -20.30 -53.85
N HIS A 7 -17.30 -19.26 -53.97
CA HIS A 7 -17.20 -18.06 -53.11
C HIS A 7 -17.87 -18.18 -51.73
N ALA A 8 -18.89 -19.03 -51.56
CA ALA A 8 -19.64 -19.16 -50.30
C ALA A 8 -18.87 -19.91 -49.19
N SER A 9 -18.01 -20.86 -49.57
CA SER A 9 -17.18 -21.66 -48.66
C SER A 9 -16.06 -20.86 -47.99
N MET A 10 -15.40 -19.96 -48.74
CA MET A 10 -14.28 -19.14 -48.26
C MET A 10 -14.70 -18.07 -47.23
N ASN A 11 -15.92 -17.53 -47.32
CA ASN A 11 -16.39 -16.51 -46.37
C ASN A 11 -16.68 -17.12 -44.99
N ARG A 12 -17.22 -18.35 -44.95
CA ARG A 12 -17.51 -19.10 -43.73
C ARG A 12 -16.24 -19.53 -42.97
N GLN A 13 -15.16 -19.80 -43.70
CA GLN A 13 -13.84 -20.13 -43.11
C GLN A 13 -13.16 -18.88 -42.52
N ARG A 14 -13.32 -17.71 -43.16
CA ARG A 14 -12.78 -16.44 -42.66
C ARG A 14 -13.56 -15.92 -41.45
N THR A 15 -14.88 -16.09 -41.40
CA THR A 15 -15.70 -15.73 -40.23
C THR A 15 -15.44 -16.67 -39.04
N MET A 16 -15.34 -17.99 -39.28
CA MET A 16 -14.99 -18.94 -38.20
C MET A 16 -13.61 -18.69 -37.60
N ARG A 17 -12.57 -18.41 -38.42
CA ARG A 17 -11.23 -18.05 -37.88
C ARG A 17 -11.24 -16.77 -37.05
N ARG A 18 -12.07 -15.77 -37.41
CA ARG A 18 -12.19 -14.51 -36.66
C ARG A 18 -12.91 -14.71 -35.32
N VAL A 19 -13.98 -15.51 -35.28
CA VAL A 19 -14.72 -15.80 -34.04
C VAL A 19 -13.85 -16.60 -33.07
N VAL A 20 -13.13 -17.62 -33.55
CA VAL A 20 -12.19 -18.40 -32.72
C VAL A 20 -11.06 -17.52 -32.16
N ALA A 21 -10.51 -16.61 -32.97
CA ALA A 21 -9.47 -15.69 -32.51
C ALA A 21 -9.97 -14.69 -31.47
N ILE A 22 -11.19 -14.15 -31.60
CA ILE A 22 -11.77 -13.20 -30.64
C ILE A 22 -12.09 -13.89 -29.30
N VAL A 23 -12.65 -15.10 -29.33
CA VAL A 23 -12.94 -15.89 -28.12
C VAL A 23 -11.65 -16.28 -27.39
N LEU A 24 -10.60 -16.65 -28.13
CA LEU A 24 -9.30 -17.01 -27.53
C LEU A 24 -8.63 -15.82 -26.81
N SER A 25 -8.80 -14.60 -27.31
CA SER A 25 -8.25 -13.38 -26.67
C SER A 25 -8.93 -13.04 -25.35
N ILE A 26 -10.23 -13.36 -25.18
CA ILE A 26 -10.99 -13.05 -23.96
C ILE A 26 -10.58 -13.97 -22.81
N VAL A 27 -10.19 -15.22 -23.09
CA VAL A 27 -9.80 -16.21 -22.06
C VAL A 27 -8.41 -15.92 -21.47
N ILE A 28 -7.52 -15.25 -22.20
CA ILE A 28 -6.13 -15.02 -21.78
C ILE A 28 -5.95 -13.68 -21.01
N GLY A 29 -6.87 -12.72 -21.16
CA GLY A 29 -6.71 -11.36 -20.61
C GLY A 29 -7.25 -11.11 -19.18
N GLY A 30 -7.87 -12.09 -18.54
CA GLY A 30 -8.75 -11.86 -17.38
C GLY A 30 -8.13 -11.76 -15.97
N THR A 31 -6.81 -11.95 -15.77
CA THR A 31 -6.23 -12.08 -14.42
C THR A 31 -5.33 -10.93 -13.95
N ALA A 32 -5.15 -9.87 -14.74
CA ALA A 32 -4.32 -8.73 -14.35
C ALA A 32 -5.17 -7.60 -13.75
N GLY A 33 -5.57 -7.70 -12.48
CA GLY A 33 -6.41 -6.63 -11.89
C GLY A 33 -6.60 -6.56 -10.38
N VAL A 34 -5.93 -7.37 -9.55
CA VAL A 34 -5.96 -7.18 -8.08
C VAL A 34 -4.55 -6.92 -7.58
N GLY A 35 -4.02 -5.75 -7.95
CA GLY A 35 -2.91 -5.14 -7.22
C GLY A 35 -3.46 -4.59 -5.91
N ARG A 36 -3.30 -5.34 -4.82
CA ARG A 36 -3.60 -4.83 -3.48
C ARG A 36 -2.50 -3.82 -3.14
N SER A 37 -2.78 -2.54 -3.31
CA SER A 37 -1.90 -1.47 -2.85
C SER A 37 -1.77 -1.56 -1.33
N THR A 38 -0.72 -2.23 -0.88
CA THR A 38 -0.23 -2.06 0.47
C THR A 38 0.32 -0.64 0.55
N ALA A 39 -0.42 0.25 1.22
CA ALA A 39 0.12 1.56 1.57
C ALA A 39 1.43 1.32 2.32
N THR A 40 2.55 1.66 1.69
CA THR A 40 3.82 1.75 2.37
C THR A 40 3.69 2.89 3.37
N VAL A 41 3.57 2.58 4.66
CA VAL A 41 3.80 3.55 5.73
C VAL A 41 5.31 3.79 5.76
N GLY A 42 5.80 4.52 4.76
CA GLY A 42 7.12 5.12 4.81
C GLY A 42 6.99 6.38 5.64
N ALA A 43 7.81 6.51 6.68
CA ALA A 43 7.91 7.72 7.48
C ALA A 43 8.23 8.90 6.55
N ASP A 44 7.22 9.68 6.19
CA ASP A 44 7.44 10.97 5.57
C ASP A 44 7.78 12.00 6.67
N ASP A 45 8.59 12.99 6.35
CA ASP A 45 9.00 14.02 7.33
C ASP A 45 7.79 14.75 7.95
N SER A 46 6.64 14.73 7.27
CA SER A 46 5.42 15.40 7.73
C SER A 46 4.73 14.68 8.90
N THR A 47 4.78 13.35 8.93
CA THR A 47 4.25 12.55 10.04
C THR A 47 5.13 12.70 11.28
N PHE A 48 6.45 12.75 11.10
CA PHE A 48 7.37 13.06 12.20
C PHE A 48 7.11 14.45 12.79
N GLU A 49 6.97 15.47 11.94
CA GLU A 49 6.68 16.84 12.39
C GLU A 49 5.31 16.93 13.08
N ALA A 50 4.29 16.25 12.57
CA ALA A 50 2.98 16.22 13.23
C ALA A 50 3.05 15.55 14.62
N ALA A 51 3.78 14.43 14.74
CA ALA A 51 3.95 13.72 16.00
C ALA A 51 4.73 14.57 17.02
N SER A 52 5.83 15.22 16.60
CA SER A 52 6.65 16.07 17.48
C SER A 52 5.82 17.20 18.08
N GLN A 53 4.96 17.85 17.28
CA GLN A 53 4.10 18.93 17.73
C GLN A 53 3.05 18.47 18.76
N VAL A 54 2.52 17.27 18.63
CA VAL A 54 1.62 16.69 19.63
C VAL A 54 2.36 16.45 20.94
N LEU A 55 3.53 15.80 20.89
CA LEU A 55 4.32 15.49 22.09
C LEU A 55 4.73 16.75 22.85
N LEU A 56 5.23 17.76 22.15
CA LEU A 56 5.64 19.04 22.73
C LEU A 56 4.49 19.72 23.49
N ARG A 57 3.28 19.71 22.91
CA ARG A 57 2.18 20.47 23.48
C ARG A 57 1.37 19.71 24.53
N ARG A 58 1.43 18.37 24.55
CA ARG A 58 0.53 17.54 25.38
C ARG A 58 1.28 16.69 26.41
N CYS A 59 2.53 16.30 26.14
CA CYS A 59 3.22 15.29 26.93
C CYS A 59 4.44 15.86 27.65
N VAL A 60 5.22 16.71 26.99
CA VAL A 60 6.50 17.23 27.51
C VAL A 60 6.33 17.97 28.84
N ALA A 61 5.21 18.67 29.07
CA ALA A 61 4.96 19.37 30.34
C ALA A 61 5.10 18.47 31.60
N CYS A 62 4.84 17.17 31.47
CA CYS A 62 4.93 16.18 32.56
C CYS A 62 5.97 15.09 32.34
N HIS A 63 6.63 15.04 31.17
CA HIS A 63 7.60 14.02 30.79
C HIS A 63 8.87 14.67 30.24
N GLN A 64 9.49 15.52 31.06
CA GLN A 64 10.70 16.26 30.70
C GLN A 64 11.76 16.21 31.80
N ALA A 65 12.94 16.75 31.53
CA ALA A 65 13.93 17.01 32.57
C ALA A 65 13.32 17.79 33.75
N GLY A 66 13.54 17.28 34.96
CA GLY A 66 13.03 17.89 36.20
C GLY A 66 11.57 17.57 36.53
N ASN A 67 10.82 16.98 35.60
CA ASN A 67 9.46 16.49 35.83
C ASN A 67 9.20 15.29 34.89
N ALA A 68 9.75 14.13 35.22
CA ALA A 68 9.67 12.90 34.44
C ALA A 68 8.64 11.96 35.08
N SER A 69 7.35 12.27 34.92
CA SER A 69 6.27 11.45 35.48
C SER A 69 6.38 10.02 34.97
N GLY A 70 6.28 9.03 35.86
CA GLY A 70 6.46 7.61 35.51
C GLY A 70 7.83 7.29 34.88
N GLY A 71 8.88 8.04 35.23
CA GLY A 71 10.25 7.83 34.76
C GLY A 71 10.50 8.15 33.28
N LEU A 72 9.47 8.55 32.54
CA LEU A 72 9.53 8.76 31.10
C LEU A 72 9.99 10.18 30.73
N ARG A 73 10.87 10.26 29.73
CA ARG A 73 11.35 11.51 29.14
C ARG A 73 11.08 11.54 27.64
N LEU A 74 10.39 12.59 27.19
CA LEU A 74 10.00 12.82 25.79
C LEU A 74 10.63 14.09 25.20
N ASP A 75 11.42 14.81 25.99
CA ASP A 75 12.14 16.04 25.61
C ASP A 75 13.53 15.78 25.04
N ASP A 76 14.02 14.54 25.08
CA ASP A 76 15.27 14.12 24.48
C ASP A 76 15.20 12.70 23.90
N ALA A 77 16.01 12.45 22.86
CA ALA A 77 15.97 11.19 22.12
C ALA A 77 16.47 9.97 22.94
N GLU A 78 17.34 10.18 23.92
CA GLU A 78 17.82 9.09 24.78
C GLU A 78 16.73 8.64 25.77
N GLY A 79 16.02 9.60 26.36
CA GLY A 79 14.87 9.39 27.21
C GLY A 79 13.76 8.60 26.51
N ILE A 80 13.44 8.97 25.27
CA ILE A 80 12.42 8.27 24.48
C ILE A 80 12.81 6.81 24.26
N ARG A 81 14.06 6.54 23.87
CA ARG A 81 14.57 5.17 23.64
C ARG A 81 14.65 4.34 24.91
N ARG A 82 14.95 4.96 26.05
CA ARG A 82 15.01 4.27 27.34
C ARG A 82 13.63 3.84 27.82
N GLY A 83 12.59 4.62 27.51
CA GLY A 83 11.25 4.40 28.03
C GLY A 83 11.08 4.91 29.47
N GLY A 84 10.01 4.47 30.13
CA GLY A 84 9.66 4.84 31.49
C GLY A 84 9.57 3.64 32.42
N ASP A 85 8.97 3.83 33.59
CA ASP A 85 8.83 2.78 34.62
C ASP A 85 8.00 1.58 34.13
N SER A 86 7.12 1.81 33.15
CA SER A 86 6.30 0.78 32.51
C SER A 86 7.01 0.01 31.39
N GLY A 87 8.27 0.35 31.08
CA GLY A 87 9.05 -0.23 29.99
C GLY A 87 9.19 0.68 28.77
N ALA A 88 9.44 0.06 27.61
CA ALA A 88 9.67 0.77 26.36
C ALA A 88 8.43 1.59 25.94
N ALA A 89 8.66 2.82 25.48
CA ALA A 89 7.60 3.69 24.98
C ALA A 89 7.32 3.52 23.48
N ILE A 90 8.30 2.98 22.73
CA ILE A 90 8.22 2.79 21.27
C ILE A 90 8.89 1.46 20.92
N GLU A 91 8.18 0.59 20.20
CA GLU A 91 8.71 -0.63 19.59
C GLU A 91 8.66 -0.49 18.05
N PRO A 92 9.79 -0.52 17.33
CA PRO A 92 9.79 -0.33 15.88
C PRO A 92 8.96 -1.37 15.14
N GLY A 93 8.03 -0.92 14.30
CA GLY A 93 7.19 -1.80 13.47
C GLY A 93 5.89 -2.26 14.13
N ASP A 94 5.60 -1.80 15.36
CA ASP A 94 4.36 -2.07 16.08
C ASP A 94 3.57 -0.75 16.25
N ALA A 95 2.76 -0.41 15.23
CA ALA A 95 2.00 0.84 15.12
C ALA A 95 0.50 0.59 14.92
#